data_AF-A0A3Q7FHT2-F1
#
_entry.id   AF-A0A3Q7FHT2-F1
#
_cell.length_a   1.000
_cell.length_b   1.000
_cell.length_c   1.000
_cell.angle_alpha   90.00
_cell.angle_beta   90.00
_cell.angle_gamma   90.00
#
_symmetry.space_group_name_H-M   'P 1'
#
loop_
_entity.id
_entity.type
_entity.pdbx_description
1 polymer ?
#
loop_
_entity_poly.entity_id
_entity_poly.type
_entity_poly.pdbx_seq_one_letter_code
_entity_poly.pdbx_strand_id
1 'polypeptide(L)' 'MLILITTVGIMVLIYSDNYIAHDQGYLRFFAYMSFFSTSMLGLVTSSNLIQIYIFWELIGLCSYLLLGF' A
#
# COMPACT_ATOMS: atom_id res chain seq x y z
N MET A 1 0.79 -15.52 4.23
CA MET A 1 0.63 -14.27 3.45
C MET A 1 0.81 -13.02 4.30
N LEU A 2 0.19 -12.91 5.50
CA LEU A 2 0.35 -11.74 6.38
C LEU A 2 1.81 -11.37 6.71
N ILE A 3 2.64 -12.36 7.08
CA ILE A 3 4.07 -12.13 7.38
C ILE A 3 4.82 -11.61 6.14
N LEU A 4 4.55 -12.18 4.96
CA LEU A 4 5.16 -11.70 3.70
C LEU A 4 4.75 -10.25 3.39
N ILE A 5 3.47 -9.91 3.50
CA ILE A 5 2.98 -8.56 3.15
C ILE A 5 3.50 -7.52 4.13
N THR A 6 3.54 -7.83 5.43
CA THR A 6 4.06 -6.92 6.45
C THR A 6 5.57 -6.73 6.33
N THR A 7 6.35 -7.80 6.12
CA THR A 7 7.81 -7.71 5.93
C THR A 7 8.17 -6.92 4.68
N VAL A 8 7.54 -7.21 3.53
CA VAL A 8 7.74 -6.45 2.29
C VAL A 8 7.28 -5.00 2.47
N GLY A 9 6.12 -4.77 3.10
CA GLY A 9 5.61 -3.42 3.36
C GLY A 9 6.57 -2.56 4.20
N ILE A 10 7.13 -3.12 5.27
CA ILE A 10 8.14 -2.44 6.10
C ILE A 10 9.41 -2.15 5.29
N MET A 11 9.86 -3.12 4.49
CA MET A 11 11.07 -2.97 3.69
C MET A 11 10.91 -1.87 2.62
N VAL A 12 9.74 -1.79 1.98
CA VAL A 12 9.46 -0.73 1.00
C VAL A 12 9.31 0.63 1.69
N LEU A 13 8.74 0.73 2.89
CA LEU A 13 8.67 1.99 3.64
C LEU A 13 10.08 2.54 3.95
N ILE A 14 11.01 1.69 4.42
CA ILE A 14 12.40 2.08 4.69
C ILE A 14 13.13 2.49 3.41
N TYR A 15 12.89 1.78 2.31
CA TYR A 15 13.46 2.12 1.01
C TYR A 15 12.92 3.45 0.47
N SER A 16 11.61 3.67 0.58
CA SER A 16 10.93 4.88 0.12
C SER A 16 11.37 6.11 0.90
N ASP A 17 11.61 5.95 2.20
CA ASP A 17 12.12 7.00 3.07
C ASP A 17 13.45 7.57 2.54
N ASN A 18 14.39 6.67 2.20
CA ASN A 18 15.70 7.06 1.66
C ASN A 18 15.62 7.59 0.22
N TYR A 19 14.70 7.09 -0.60
CA TYR A 19 14.60 7.45 -2.02
C TYR A 19 13.96 8.84 -2.22
N ILE A 20 12.96 9.21 -1.42
CA ILE A 20 12.16 10.43 -1.60
C ILE A 20 12.54 11.53 -0.59
N ALA A 21 13.55 11.32 0.26
CA ALA A 21 14.02 12.30 1.26
C ALA A 21 14.35 13.69 0.69
N HIS A 22 14.59 13.80 -0.62
CA HIS A 22 14.97 15.04 -1.30
C HIS A 22 13.79 15.74 -2.02
N ASP A 23 12.60 15.13 -2.07
CA ASP A 23 11.44 15.63 -2.82
C ASP A 23 10.30 16.13 -1.92
N GLN A 24 9.70 17.27 -2.30
CA GLN A 24 8.61 17.92 -1.54
C GLN A 24 7.31 17.09 -1.48
N GLY A 25 7.20 16.04 -2.30
CA GLY A 25 6.06 15.13 -2.34
C GLY A 25 6.08 13.99 -1.31
N TYR A 26 7.11 13.92 -0.45
CA TYR A 26 7.33 12.83 0.51
C TYR A 26 6.07 12.40 1.29
N LEU A 27 5.35 13.36 1.87
CA LEU A 27 4.14 13.11 2.67
C LEU A 27 3.00 12.47 1.87
N ARG A 28 2.84 12.87 0.59
CA ARG A 28 1.79 12.34 -0.29
C ARG A 28 2.11 10.90 -0.69
N PHE A 29 3.35 10.62 -1.07
CA PHE A 29 3.79 9.28 -1.41
C PHE A 29 3.66 8.32 -0.22
N PHE A 30 4.09 8.77 0.97
CA PHE A 30 3.99 7.97 2.19
C PHE A 30 2.53 7.64 2.56
N ALA A 31 1.61 8.60 2.36
CA ALA A 31 0.19 8.36 2.53
C ALA A 31 -0.36 7.32 1.56
N TYR A 32 0.00 7.39 0.26
CA TYR A 32 -0.42 6.39 -0.73
C TYR A 32 0.15 5.00 -0.44
N MET A 33 1.42 4.91 -0.06
CA MET A 33 2.07 3.66 0.33
C MET A 33 1.43 3.01 1.56
N SER A 34 1.11 3.81 2.58
CA SER A 34 0.44 3.32 3.79
C SER A 34 -0.98 2.83 3.49
N PHE A 35 -1.69 3.52 2.59
CA PHE A 35 -3.03 3.11 2.14
C PHE A 35 -2.98 1.80 1.35
N PHE A 36 -1.98 1.62 0.50
CA PHE A 36 -1.71 0.36 -0.22
C PHE A 36 -1.41 -0.80 0.74
N SER A 37 -0.57 -0.59 1.75
CA SER A 37 -0.27 -1.64 2.72
C SER A 37 -1.52 -2.05 3.52
N THR A 38 -2.34 -1.07 3.93
CA THR A 38 -3.59 -1.32 4.68
C THR A 38 -4.61 -2.07 3.84
N SER A 39 -4.78 -1.71 2.57
CA SER A 39 -5.70 -2.39 1.65
C SER A 39 -5.29 -3.83 1.37
N MET A 40 -3.98 -4.08 1.22
CA MET A 40 -3.43 -5.42 1.03
C MET A 40 -3.61 -6.30 2.28
N LEU A 41 -3.45 -5.74 3.48
CA LEU A 41 -3.75 -6.45 4.74
C LEU A 41 -5.24 -6.75 4.89
N GLY A 42 -6.11 -5.80 4.50
CA GLY A 42 -7.56 -6.00 4.47
C GLY A 42 -7.98 -7.12 3.53
N LEU A 43 -7.36 -7.21 2.35
CA LEU A 43 -7.64 -8.26 1.38
C LEU A 43 -7.27 -9.66 1.92
N VAL A 44 -6.11 -9.80 2.56
CA VAL A 44 -5.66 -11.10 3.08
C VAL A 44 -6.39 -11.55 4.34
N THR A 45 -6.96 -10.61 5.10
CA THR A 45 -7.80 -10.93 6.28
C THR A 45 -9.26 -11.16 5.92
N SER A 46 -9.66 -10.92 4.66
CA SER A 46 -11.03 -11.06 4.21
C SER A 46 -11.44 -12.53 4.07
N SER A 47 -12.56 -12.91 4.66
CA SER A 47 -13.15 -14.26 4.56
C SER A 47 -14.35 -14.34 3.61
N ASN A 48 -14.90 -13.20 3.19
CA ASN A 48 -16.09 -13.10 2.34
C ASN A 48 -15.75 -12.58 0.94
N LEU A 49 -16.43 -13.09 -0.10
CA LEU A 49 -16.28 -12.64 -1.49
C LEU A 49 -16.49 -11.13 -1.65
N ILE A 50 -17.50 -10.57 -0.97
CA ILE A 50 -17.80 -9.13 -1.02
C ILE A 50 -16.65 -8.32 -0.40
N GLN A 51 -16.09 -8.80 0.72
CA GLN A 51 -15.00 -8.11 1.40
C GLN A 51 -13.72 -8.13 0.55
N ILE A 52 -13.42 -9.28 -0.09
CA ILE A 52 -12.32 -9.40 -1.06
C ILE A 52 -12.52 -8.41 -2.22
N TYR A 53 -13.73 -8.31 -2.78
CA TYR A 53 -14.01 -7.43 -3.91
C TYR A 53 -13.82 -5.94 -3.56
N ILE A 54 -14.26 -5.52 -2.36
CA ILE A 54 -14.05 -4.16 -1.88
C ILE A 54 -12.56 -3.83 -1.76
N PHE A 55 -11.77 -4.70 -1.11
CA PHE A 55 -10.34 -4.46 -0.97
C PHE A 55 -9.59 -4.59 -2.29
N TRP A 56 -10.08 -5.42 -3.21
CA TRP A 56 -9.53 -5.58 -4.55
C TRP A 56 -9.60 -4.27 -5.35
N GLU A 57 -10.78 -3.64 -5.42
CA GLU A 57 -10.94 -2.33 -6.07
C GLU A 57 -10.09 -1.25 -5.39
N LEU A 58 -9.99 -1.30 -4.06
CA LEU A 58 -9.21 -0.34 -3.28
C LEU A 58 -7.70 -0.47 -3.57
N ILE A 59 -7.19 -1.68 -3.76
CA ILE A 59 -5.80 -1.93 -4.22
C ILE A 59 -5.59 -1.38 -5.64
N GLY A 60 -6.57 -1.56 -6.53
CA GLY A 60 -6.53 -0.99 -7.89
C GLY A 60 -6.42 0.53 -7.87
N LEU A 61 -7.24 1.20 -7.05
CA LEU A 61 -7.21 2.65 -6.87
C LEU A 61 -5.88 3.14 -6.27
N CYS A 62 -5.34 2.44 -5.26
CA CYS A 62 -4.02 2.77 -4.70
C CYS A 62 -2.90 2.68 -5.75
N SER A 63 -2.94 1.63 -6.58
CA SER A 63 -1.94 1.40 -7.63
C SER A 63 -1.99 2.50 -8.69
N TYR A 64 -3.19 2.95 -9.06
CA TYR A 64 -3.37 4.08 -9.96
C TYR A 64 -2.79 5.39 -9.39
N LEU A 65 -3.05 5.68 -8.11
CA LEU A 65 -2.52 6.87 -7.44
C LEU A 65 -0.99 6.84 -7.31
N LEU A 66 -0.39 5.67 -7.10
CA LEU A 66 1.05 5.47 -7.03
C LEU A 66 1.74 5.60 -8.40
N LEU A 67 1.10 5.14 -9.47
CA LEU A 67 1.61 5.29 -10.85
C LEU A 67 1.50 6.73 -11.37
N GLY A 68 0.51 7.49 -10.91
CA GLY A 68 0.30 8.89 -11.27
C GLY A 68 1.05 9.91 -10.42
N PHE A 69 1.87 9.45 -9.47
CA PHE A 69 2.77 10.27 -8.67
C PHE A 69 4.14 10.36 -9.34
#